data_AF-D0NET0-F1
#
_entry.id   AF-D0NET0-F1
#
_cell.length_a   1.000
_cell.length_b   1.000
_cell.length_c   1.000
_cell.angle_alpha   90.00
_cell.angle_beta   90.00
_cell.angle_gamma   90.00
#
_symmetry.space_group_name_H-M   'P 1'
#
loop_
_entity.id
_entity.type
_entity.pdbx_description
1 polymer ?
#
loop_
_entity_poly.entity_id
_entity_poly.type
_entity_poly.pdbx_seq_one_letter_code
_entity_poly.pdbx_strand_id
1 'polypeptide(L)'
;MASRRPSVDQVEAQALEAAAGLKSVGAKLVCIDFDATFVTVHTGGLWADTAAALRSHVRRFFELLVPLLCESDVNVAIVTFSPQVQLIRDVLQLCFTPEITAQLVIRGDDRTWTLTHDQTGTFLPLWQTDGRHLDRKFKLPFMISAALEVQRRSGDQSVIRNRDTVLVDDDAVNIRVANDSGVVGVLFDPNEKDEEAFCKRIRKLHGSEMDQSMVLRTPSKKIRSGSGVKMVAKEHKFMATGGGGARRRLGTAPNSGARTSTFNMCTPSPVMKLKCSVDMGKPRSKRASRILRNYSREMEAALPVVSESSAFCVAHVPTTPTKPAASLLGM
;
A
#
# COMPACT_ATOMS: atom_id res chain seq x y z
N MET A 1 21.94 -17.84 22.41
CA MET A 1 20.88 -17.25 23.26
C MET A 1 19.57 -17.95 22.93
N ALA A 2 19.00 -18.73 23.85
CA ALA A 2 17.76 -19.45 23.60
C ALA A 2 16.58 -18.46 23.55
N SER A 3 15.93 -18.34 22.40
CA SER A 3 14.71 -17.55 22.25
C SER A 3 13.60 -18.22 23.06
N ARG A 4 13.08 -17.56 24.10
CA ARG A 4 11.89 -18.01 24.83
C ARG A 4 10.73 -18.01 23.84
N ARG A 5 10.18 -19.18 23.52
CA ARG A 5 8.92 -19.30 22.78
C ARG A 5 7.81 -18.61 23.61
N PRO A 6 6.94 -17.79 23.00
CA PRO A 6 5.80 -17.22 23.71
C PRO A 6 4.92 -18.34 24.28
N SER A 7 4.33 -18.12 25.46
CA SER A 7 3.40 -19.09 26.06
C SER A 7 2.14 -19.19 25.20
N VAL A 8 1.47 -20.34 25.24
CA VAL A 8 0.24 -20.60 24.46
C VAL A 8 -0.80 -19.49 24.67
N ASP A 9 -1.00 -19.09 25.93
CA ASP A 9 -1.95 -18.04 26.32
C ASP A 9 -1.59 -16.67 25.72
N GLN A 10 -0.31 -16.40 25.46
CA GLN A 10 0.14 -15.12 24.93
C GLN A 10 -0.22 -14.97 23.45
N VAL A 11 0.02 -16.01 22.64
CA VAL A 11 -0.29 -15.98 21.20
C VAL A 11 -1.80 -15.91 20.98
N GLU A 12 -2.58 -16.59 21.82
CA GLU A 12 -4.04 -16.50 21.80
C GLU A 12 -4.55 -15.11 22.16
N ALA A 13 -4.02 -14.50 23.24
CA ALA A 13 -4.35 -13.12 23.60
C ALA A 13 -4.00 -12.12 22.48
N GLN A 14 -2.86 -12.31 21.81
CA GLN A 14 -2.45 -11.48 20.68
C GLN A 14 -3.36 -11.66 19.45
N ALA A 15 -3.78 -12.89 19.15
CA ALA A 15 -4.74 -13.15 18.07
C ALA A 15 -6.10 -12.50 18.35
N LEU A 16 -6.59 -12.58 19.59
CA LEU A 16 -7.80 -11.88 20.04
C LEU A 16 -7.67 -10.36 19.93
N GLU A 17 -6.55 -9.79 20.39
CA GLU A 17 -6.26 -8.35 20.25
C GLU A 17 -6.24 -7.94 18.77
N ALA A 18 -5.58 -8.71 17.91
CA ALA A 18 -5.49 -8.43 16.48
C ALA A 18 -6.87 -8.51 15.81
N ALA A 19 -7.68 -9.53 16.10
CA ALA A 19 -9.03 -9.66 15.55
C ALA A 19 -9.92 -8.48 15.95
N ALA A 20 -9.93 -8.12 17.24
CA ALA A 20 -10.68 -6.98 17.75
C ALA A 20 -10.19 -5.65 17.15
N GLY A 21 -8.87 -5.50 17.00
CA GLY A 21 -8.25 -4.34 16.37
C GLY A 21 -8.65 -4.20 14.89
N LEU A 22 -8.55 -5.28 14.12
CA LEU A 22 -8.93 -5.31 12.70
C LEU A 22 -10.43 -5.03 12.50
N LYS A 23 -11.30 -5.58 13.35
CA LYS A 23 -12.74 -5.29 13.31
C LYS A 23 -13.01 -3.82 13.63
N SER A 24 -12.38 -3.28 14.67
CA SER A 24 -12.63 -1.92 15.14
C SER A 24 -12.09 -0.84 14.20
N VAL A 25 -11.08 -1.14 13.36
CA VAL A 25 -10.69 -0.24 12.25
C VAL A 25 -11.67 -0.28 11.07
N GLY A 26 -12.73 -1.09 11.15
CA GLY A 26 -13.74 -1.21 10.11
C GLY A 26 -13.37 -2.15 8.96
N ALA A 27 -12.41 -3.06 9.16
CA ALA A 27 -12.07 -4.04 8.15
C ALA A 27 -13.26 -4.98 7.90
N LYS A 28 -13.69 -5.07 6.64
CA LYS A 28 -14.67 -6.07 6.16
C LYS A 28 -13.99 -7.25 5.48
N LEU A 29 -12.77 -7.05 5.00
CA LEU A 29 -11.93 -8.04 4.35
C LEU A 29 -10.48 -7.93 4.85
N VAL A 30 -9.93 -9.03 5.34
CA VAL A 30 -8.51 -9.17 5.66
C VAL A 30 -7.88 -10.14 4.67
N CYS A 31 -6.98 -9.61 3.85
CA CYS A 31 -6.18 -10.34 2.88
C CYS A 31 -4.84 -10.70 3.54
N ILE A 32 -4.51 -11.97 3.62
CA ILE A 32 -3.29 -12.48 4.27
C ILE A 32 -2.41 -13.12 3.21
N ASP A 33 -1.13 -12.73 3.17
CA ASP A 33 -0.15 -13.45 2.37
C ASP A 33 0.11 -14.86 2.88
N PHE A 34 0.43 -15.76 1.96
CA PHE A 34 0.72 -17.14 2.29
C PHE A 34 2.19 -17.37 2.66
N ASP A 35 3.10 -17.18 1.71
CA ASP A 35 4.53 -17.46 1.85
C ASP A 35 5.18 -16.52 2.85
N ALA A 36 6.04 -17.03 3.75
CA ALA A 36 6.71 -16.29 4.83
C ALA A 36 5.81 -15.50 5.82
N THR A 37 4.53 -15.33 5.51
CA THR A 37 3.50 -14.71 6.34
C THR A 37 2.64 -15.79 7.02
N PHE A 38 1.66 -16.40 6.34
CA PHE A 38 0.80 -17.44 6.93
C PHE A 38 1.59 -18.70 7.31
N VAL A 39 2.50 -19.12 6.43
CA VAL A 39 3.49 -20.17 6.71
C VAL A 39 4.85 -19.55 7.04
N THR A 40 5.67 -20.24 7.81
CA THR A 40 7.01 -19.78 8.20
C THR A 40 8.04 -19.87 7.08
N VAL A 41 7.73 -20.56 5.99
CA VAL A 41 8.65 -20.85 4.88
C VAL A 41 8.24 -20.09 3.63
N HIS A 42 9.21 -19.80 2.78
CA HIS A 42 8.96 -19.27 1.44
C HIS A 42 8.97 -20.44 0.44
N THR A 43 7.81 -20.81 -0.08
CA THR A 43 7.66 -21.95 -1.01
C THR A 43 8.21 -21.68 -2.41
N GLY A 44 8.41 -20.40 -2.76
CA GLY A 44 8.81 -20.00 -4.11
C GLY A 44 7.73 -20.27 -5.16
N GLY A 45 6.49 -20.50 -4.73
CA GLY A 45 5.36 -20.86 -5.59
C GLY A 45 5.37 -22.31 -6.09
N LEU A 46 6.32 -23.14 -5.66
CA LEU A 46 6.52 -24.51 -6.12
C LEU A 46 6.90 -25.45 -4.96
N TRP A 47 6.06 -25.52 -3.94
CA TRP A 47 6.18 -26.53 -2.90
C TRP A 47 5.99 -27.93 -3.49
N ALA A 48 7.00 -28.79 -3.32
CA ALA A 48 7.06 -30.12 -3.93
C ALA A 48 6.53 -31.25 -3.03
N ASP A 49 6.40 -31.00 -1.73
CA ASP A 49 5.93 -31.98 -0.75
C ASP A 49 4.40 -31.89 -0.58
N THR A 50 3.85 -32.67 0.34
CA THR A 50 2.43 -32.76 0.66
C THR A 50 1.90 -31.53 1.39
N ALA A 51 0.57 -31.35 1.35
CA ALA A 51 -0.14 -30.36 2.17
C ALA A 51 0.10 -30.59 3.67
N ALA A 52 0.18 -31.85 4.12
CA ALA A 52 0.46 -32.18 5.52
C ALA A 52 1.87 -31.75 5.96
N ALA A 53 2.87 -31.89 5.08
CA ALA A 53 4.21 -31.36 5.34
C ALA A 53 4.20 -29.83 5.45
N LEU A 54 3.54 -29.14 4.51
CA LEU A 54 3.43 -27.68 4.53
C LEU A 54 2.61 -27.16 5.72
N ARG A 55 1.59 -27.89 6.14
CA ARG A 55 0.75 -27.60 7.32
C ARG A 55 1.59 -27.45 8.59
N SER A 56 2.69 -28.20 8.72
CA SER A 56 3.60 -28.09 9.87
C SER A 56 4.33 -26.74 9.96
N HIS A 57 4.34 -25.97 8.87
CA HIS A 57 4.91 -24.62 8.79
C HIS A 57 3.89 -23.51 8.99
N VAL A 58 2.59 -23.81 9.12
CA VAL A 58 1.58 -22.79 9.38
C VAL A 58 1.84 -22.16 10.76
N ARG A 59 1.82 -20.84 10.83
CA ARG A 59 2.02 -20.13 12.09
C ARG A 59 0.79 -20.27 12.97
N ARG A 60 1.01 -20.69 14.21
CA ARG A 60 -0.05 -20.83 15.23
C ARG A 60 -0.88 -19.56 15.39
N PHE A 61 -0.27 -18.38 15.29
CA PHE A 61 -0.97 -17.10 15.35
C PHE A 61 -2.10 -17.00 14.32
N PHE A 62 -1.86 -17.38 13.06
CA PHE A 62 -2.88 -17.32 12.01
C PHE A 62 -3.92 -18.44 12.14
N GLU A 63 -3.57 -19.60 12.71
CA GLU A 63 -4.56 -20.63 13.04
C GLU A 63 -5.60 -20.13 14.06
N LEU A 64 -5.19 -19.23 14.96
CA LEU A 64 -6.07 -18.64 15.95
C LEU A 64 -6.79 -17.41 15.40
N LEU A 65 -6.08 -16.54 14.67
CA LEU A 65 -6.63 -15.28 14.15
C LEU A 65 -7.74 -15.51 13.11
N VAL A 66 -7.57 -16.47 12.19
CA VAL A 66 -8.52 -16.65 11.08
C VAL A 66 -9.94 -17.00 11.57
N PRO A 67 -10.16 -18.00 12.46
CA PRO A 67 -11.48 -18.27 13.02
C PRO A 67 -12.07 -17.06 13.74
N LEU A 68 -11.28 -16.35 14.55
CA LEU A 68 -11.73 -15.16 15.30
C LEU A 68 -12.22 -14.03 14.39
N LEU A 69 -11.58 -13.85 13.23
CA LEU A 69 -12.02 -12.89 12.22
C LEU A 69 -13.35 -13.32 11.58
N CYS A 70 -13.47 -14.60 11.19
CA CYS A 70 -14.70 -15.15 10.60
C CYS A 70 -15.89 -15.06 11.57
N GLU A 71 -15.71 -15.46 12.83
CA GLU A 71 -16.72 -15.35 13.89
C GLU A 71 -17.13 -13.90 14.19
N SER A 72 -16.26 -12.96 13.82
CA SER A 72 -16.47 -11.52 13.98
C SER A 72 -17.10 -10.85 12.75
N ASP A 73 -17.59 -11.61 11.78
CA ASP A 73 -18.13 -11.14 10.49
C ASP A 73 -17.10 -10.39 9.62
N VAL A 74 -15.81 -10.68 9.82
CA VAL A 74 -14.73 -10.17 8.96
C VAL A 74 -14.35 -11.25 7.96
N ASN A 75 -14.47 -10.95 6.67
CA ASN A 75 -14.11 -11.90 5.62
C ASN A 75 -12.59 -12.06 5.57
N VAL A 76 -12.13 -13.28 5.31
CA VAL A 76 -10.70 -13.58 5.21
C VAL A 76 -10.39 -14.12 3.82
N ALA A 77 -9.32 -13.60 3.22
CA ALA A 77 -8.78 -14.10 1.97
C ALA A 77 -7.29 -14.43 2.11
N ILE A 78 -6.85 -15.53 1.51
CA ILE A 78 -5.44 -15.78 1.25
C ILE A 78 -5.11 -15.20 -0.13
N VAL A 79 -4.17 -14.25 -0.18
CA VAL A 79 -3.70 -13.60 -1.42
C VAL A 79 -2.21 -13.86 -1.61
N THR A 80 -1.86 -14.60 -2.66
CA THR A 80 -0.48 -15.06 -2.87
C THR A 80 -0.10 -15.02 -4.35
N PHE A 81 1.19 -14.88 -4.64
CA PHE A 81 1.72 -15.08 -5.98
C PHE A 81 1.90 -16.57 -6.33
N SER A 82 1.73 -17.49 -5.37
CA SER A 82 1.81 -18.92 -5.65
C SER A 82 0.69 -19.36 -6.59
N PRO A 83 1.00 -20.11 -7.67
CA PRO A 83 -0.01 -20.71 -8.54
C PRO A 83 -0.65 -21.97 -7.93
N GLN A 84 -0.13 -22.51 -6.83
CA GLN A 84 -0.58 -23.80 -6.25
C GLN A 84 -1.83 -23.64 -5.35
N VAL A 85 -2.90 -23.06 -5.89
CA VAL A 85 -4.14 -22.76 -5.13
C VAL A 85 -4.77 -24.01 -4.51
N GLN A 86 -4.75 -25.15 -5.20
CA GLN A 86 -5.30 -26.40 -4.66
C GLN A 86 -4.51 -26.88 -3.43
N LEU A 87 -3.17 -26.85 -3.49
CA LEU A 87 -2.33 -27.20 -2.34
C LEU A 87 -2.63 -26.30 -1.13
N ILE A 88 -2.75 -25.00 -1.35
CA ILE A 88 -3.09 -24.04 -0.28
C ILE A 88 -4.47 -24.36 0.31
N ARG A 89 -5.45 -24.68 -0.53
CA ARG A 89 -6.77 -25.11 -0.07
C ARG A 89 -6.69 -26.36 0.81
N ASP A 90 -5.92 -27.35 0.40
CA ASP A 90 -5.73 -28.59 1.16
C ASP A 90 -5.04 -28.32 2.51
N VAL A 91 -4.05 -27.41 2.55
CA VAL A 91 -3.44 -26.96 3.80
C VAL A 91 -4.46 -26.30 4.73
N LEU A 92 -5.32 -25.41 4.20
CA LEU A 92 -6.33 -24.72 4.99
C LEU A 92 -7.41 -25.69 5.53
N GLN A 93 -7.76 -26.74 4.78
CA GLN A 93 -8.64 -27.81 5.24
C GLN A 93 -8.04 -28.64 6.38
N LEU A 94 -6.70 -28.73 6.46
CA LEU A 94 -5.99 -29.34 7.59
C LEU A 94 -5.83 -28.37 8.77
N CYS A 95 -6.07 -27.07 8.57
CA CYS A 95 -5.96 -26.06 9.64
C CYS A 95 -7.30 -25.83 10.34
N PHE A 96 -8.40 -25.83 9.59
CA PHE A 96 -9.67 -25.27 10.02
C PHE A 96 -10.82 -26.24 9.80
N THR A 97 -11.95 -25.99 10.47
CA THR A 97 -13.18 -26.76 10.22
C THR A 97 -13.72 -26.48 8.81
N PRO A 98 -14.51 -27.39 8.23
CA PRO A 98 -15.10 -27.19 6.91
C PRO A 98 -15.89 -25.88 6.78
N GLU A 99 -16.56 -25.44 7.84
CA GLU A 99 -17.36 -24.23 7.89
C GLU A 99 -16.48 -22.97 7.73
N ILE A 100 -15.34 -22.92 8.42
CA ILE A 100 -14.38 -21.83 8.29
C ILE A 100 -13.72 -21.88 6.92
N THR A 101 -13.25 -23.06 6.48
CA THR A 101 -12.58 -23.19 5.17
C THR A 101 -13.50 -22.79 4.00
N ALA A 102 -14.80 -23.07 4.08
CA ALA A 102 -15.77 -22.67 3.06
C ALA A 102 -15.94 -21.15 2.96
N GLN A 103 -15.78 -20.43 4.08
CA GLN A 103 -15.86 -18.97 4.11
C GLN A 103 -14.63 -18.30 3.48
N LEU A 104 -13.46 -18.94 3.55
CA LEU A 104 -12.22 -18.38 3.02
C LEU A 104 -12.26 -18.20 1.50
N VAL A 105 -11.71 -17.07 1.06
CA VAL A 105 -11.39 -16.83 -0.35
C VAL A 105 -9.91 -17.09 -0.58
N ILE A 106 -9.55 -17.74 -1.69
CA ILE A 106 -8.15 -17.99 -2.05
C ILE A 106 -7.92 -17.40 -3.44
N ARG A 107 -6.97 -16.48 -3.54
CA ARG A 107 -6.52 -15.89 -4.80
C ARG A 107 -5.02 -16.10 -4.93
N GLY A 108 -4.65 -17.12 -5.70
CA GLY A 108 -3.29 -17.38 -6.14
C GLY A 108 -3.09 -17.07 -7.62
N ASP A 109 -1.87 -17.26 -8.12
CA ASP A 109 -1.52 -17.02 -9.52
C ASP A 109 -1.86 -18.20 -10.47
N ASP A 110 -3.03 -18.81 -10.28
CA ASP A 110 -3.44 -20.05 -10.95
C ASP A 110 -4.16 -19.85 -12.30
N ARG A 111 -4.38 -18.59 -12.70
CA ARG A 111 -5.11 -18.18 -13.91
C ARG A 111 -6.58 -18.66 -13.97
N THR A 112 -7.14 -19.18 -12.88
CA THR A 112 -8.57 -19.61 -12.84
C THR A 112 -9.53 -18.43 -12.73
N TRP A 113 -8.99 -17.24 -12.47
CA TRP A 113 -9.73 -15.99 -12.38
C TRP A 113 -9.00 -14.89 -13.16
N THR A 114 -9.78 -13.96 -13.69
CA THR A 114 -9.30 -12.75 -14.36
C THR A 114 -9.96 -11.53 -13.71
N LEU A 115 -9.34 -10.37 -13.89
CA LEU A 115 -9.86 -9.10 -13.43
C LEU A 115 -9.78 -8.11 -14.58
N THR A 116 -10.92 -7.58 -15.00
CA THR A 116 -10.99 -6.55 -16.03
C THR A 116 -11.05 -5.17 -15.37
N HIS A 117 -10.64 -4.12 -16.11
CA HIS A 117 -10.55 -2.77 -15.56
C HIS A 117 -11.92 -2.24 -15.08
N ASP A 118 -13.00 -2.55 -15.80
CA ASP A 118 -14.37 -2.17 -15.45
C ASP A 118 -14.82 -2.76 -14.10
N GLN A 119 -14.35 -3.96 -13.75
CA GLN A 119 -14.68 -4.61 -12.48
C GLN A 119 -14.01 -3.95 -11.27
N THR A 120 -13.00 -3.10 -11.47
CA THR A 120 -12.25 -2.47 -10.38
C THR A 120 -12.93 -1.20 -9.83
N GLY A 121 -13.90 -0.64 -10.57
CA GLY A 121 -14.46 0.68 -10.27
C GLY A 121 -15.23 0.79 -8.94
N THR A 122 -15.77 -0.33 -8.43
CA THR A 122 -16.44 -0.36 -7.13
C THR A 122 -15.48 -0.50 -5.95
N PHE A 123 -14.31 -1.10 -6.18
CA PHE A 123 -13.29 -1.33 -5.16
C PHE A 123 -12.38 -0.10 -4.97
N LEU A 124 -11.96 0.54 -6.06
CA LEU A 124 -11.10 1.73 -6.06
C LEU A 124 -11.83 2.93 -6.69
N PRO A 125 -11.83 4.11 -6.06
CA PRO A 125 -11.98 5.34 -6.81
C PRO A 125 -10.78 5.45 -7.77
N LEU A 126 -10.98 5.10 -9.04
CA LEU A 126 -9.94 4.94 -10.07
C LEU A 126 -8.95 6.12 -10.21
N TRP A 127 -9.34 7.32 -9.77
CA TRP A 127 -8.47 8.51 -9.78
C TRP A 127 -7.25 8.41 -8.85
N GLN A 128 -7.24 7.50 -7.87
CA GLN A 128 -6.12 7.37 -6.94
C GLN A 128 -4.90 6.67 -7.56
N THR A 129 -5.12 5.68 -8.43
CA THR A 129 -4.01 4.86 -8.97
C THR A 129 -3.81 5.00 -10.47
N ASP A 130 -4.78 5.56 -11.22
CA ASP A 130 -4.75 5.65 -12.69
C ASP A 130 -4.53 4.26 -13.35
N GLY A 131 -5.12 3.21 -12.75
CA GLY A 131 -4.96 1.83 -13.19
C GLY A 131 -3.57 1.21 -12.93
N ARG A 132 -2.67 1.91 -12.23
CA ARG A 132 -1.36 1.34 -11.83
C ARG A 132 -1.55 0.17 -10.87
N HIS A 133 -0.62 -0.78 -10.93
CA HIS A 133 -0.55 -1.96 -10.08
C HIS A 133 -1.71 -2.97 -10.25
N LEU A 134 -2.49 -2.87 -11.33
CA LEU A 134 -3.50 -3.88 -11.68
C LEU A 134 -2.91 -5.12 -12.38
N ASP A 135 -1.61 -5.12 -12.68
CA ASP A 135 -0.92 -6.30 -13.19
C ASP A 135 -0.62 -7.30 -12.07
N ARG A 136 -0.51 -8.59 -12.44
CA ARG A 136 -0.35 -9.70 -11.50
C ARG A 136 1.03 -9.76 -10.81
N LYS A 137 1.92 -8.79 -11.05
CA LYS A 137 3.16 -8.63 -10.27
C LYS A 137 2.92 -7.92 -8.94
N PHE A 138 1.72 -7.37 -8.75
CA PHE A 138 1.30 -6.74 -7.50
C PHE A 138 0.09 -7.49 -6.92
N LYS A 139 -0.12 -7.36 -5.61
CA LYS A 139 -1.25 -8.03 -4.93
C LYS A 139 -2.59 -7.35 -5.11
N LEU A 140 -2.61 -6.12 -5.61
CA LEU A 140 -3.83 -5.35 -5.80
C LEU A 140 -4.92 -6.11 -6.61
N PRO A 141 -4.65 -6.71 -7.78
CA PRO A 141 -5.65 -7.49 -8.50
C PRO A 141 -6.17 -8.71 -7.72
N PHE A 142 -5.32 -9.33 -6.88
CA PHE A 142 -5.71 -10.48 -6.04
C PHE A 142 -6.68 -10.03 -4.94
N MET A 143 -6.39 -8.91 -4.29
CA MET A 143 -7.27 -8.30 -3.28
C MET A 143 -8.60 -7.86 -3.88
N ILE A 144 -8.59 -7.20 -5.05
CA ILE A 144 -9.83 -6.81 -5.75
C ILE A 144 -10.66 -8.05 -6.09
N SER A 145 -10.04 -9.07 -6.68
CA SER A 145 -10.73 -10.31 -7.03
C SER A 145 -11.28 -11.06 -5.82
N ALA A 146 -10.59 -10.98 -4.67
CA ALA A 146 -11.10 -11.52 -3.41
C ALA A 146 -12.31 -10.72 -2.90
N ALA A 147 -12.27 -9.39 -2.93
CA ALA A 147 -13.39 -8.54 -2.55
C ALA A 147 -14.63 -8.79 -3.42
N LEU A 148 -14.46 -8.95 -4.73
CA LEU A 148 -15.55 -9.28 -5.67
C LEU A 148 -16.13 -10.67 -5.40
N GLU A 149 -15.29 -11.64 -5.01
CA GLU A 149 -15.76 -12.98 -4.61
C GLU A 149 -16.67 -12.91 -3.39
N VAL A 150 -16.24 -12.19 -2.36
CA VAL A 150 -17.01 -12.01 -1.13
C VAL A 150 -18.34 -11.31 -1.45
N GLN A 151 -18.31 -10.21 -2.21
CA GLN A 151 -19.52 -9.49 -2.63
C GLN A 151 -20.53 -10.42 -3.31
N ARG A 152 -20.06 -11.23 -4.26
CA ARG A 152 -20.92 -12.18 -4.98
C ARG A 152 -21.54 -13.23 -4.06
N ARG A 153 -20.76 -13.76 -3.11
CA ARG A 153 -21.26 -14.74 -2.12
C ARG A 153 -22.31 -14.15 -1.20
N SER A 154 -22.20 -12.85 -0.91
CA SER A 154 -23.18 -12.10 -0.10
C SER A 154 -24.36 -11.55 -0.91
N GLY A 155 -24.50 -11.92 -2.20
CA GLY A 155 -25.58 -11.42 -3.05
C GLY A 155 -25.55 -9.90 -3.24
N ASP A 156 -24.35 -9.32 -3.33
CA ASP A 156 -24.09 -7.88 -3.54
C ASP A 156 -24.67 -6.95 -2.46
N GLN A 157 -25.02 -7.50 -1.28
CA GLN A 157 -25.59 -6.73 -0.17
C GLN A 157 -24.59 -5.74 0.46
N SER A 158 -23.29 -6.03 0.40
CA SER A 158 -22.24 -5.20 0.98
C SER A 158 -21.09 -5.05 0.01
N VAL A 159 -20.88 -3.83 -0.48
CA VAL A 159 -19.72 -3.50 -1.32
C VAL A 159 -18.49 -3.33 -0.42
N ILE A 160 -17.49 -4.16 -0.65
CA ILE A 160 -16.15 -4.07 -0.06
C ILE A 160 -15.29 -3.16 -0.92
N ARG A 161 -14.75 -2.10 -0.33
CA ARG A 161 -13.88 -1.13 -0.99
C ARG A 161 -12.43 -1.24 -0.47
N ASN A 162 -11.51 -0.53 -1.11
CA ASN A 162 -10.12 -0.42 -0.67
C ASN A 162 -9.99 -0.04 0.81
N ARG A 163 -10.73 0.97 1.28
CA ARG A 163 -10.76 1.40 2.69
C ARG A 163 -11.30 0.35 3.67
N ASP A 164 -12.09 -0.60 3.19
CA ASP A 164 -12.67 -1.67 4.00
C ASP A 164 -11.75 -2.92 4.02
N THR A 165 -10.60 -2.84 3.34
CA THR A 165 -9.69 -3.97 3.11
C THR A 165 -8.36 -3.74 3.81
N VAL A 166 -7.85 -4.79 4.46
CA VAL A 166 -6.52 -4.82 5.07
C VAL A 166 -5.67 -5.87 4.38
N LEU A 167 -4.42 -5.55 4.04
CA LEU A 167 -3.40 -6.51 3.60
C LEU A 167 -2.42 -6.79 4.75
N VAL A 168 -2.21 -8.07 5.05
CA VAL A 168 -1.15 -8.57 5.93
C VAL A 168 -0.12 -9.30 5.08
N ASP A 169 1.13 -8.83 5.12
CA ASP A 169 2.20 -9.28 4.22
C ASP A 169 3.55 -9.06 4.90
N ASP A 170 4.54 -9.92 4.64
CA ASP A 170 5.91 -9.75 5.14
C ASP A 170 6.77 -8.87 4.23
N ASP A 171 6.36 -8.66 2.97
CA ASP A 171 7.08 -7.79 2.04
C ASP A 171 6.62 -6.33 2.18
N ALA A 172 7.53 -5.48 2.65
CA ALA A 172 7.32 -4.04 2.75
C ALA A 172 6.96 -3.37 1.41
N VAL A 173 7.37 -3.93 0.27
CA VAL A 173 6.99 -3.44 -1.07
C VAL A 173 5.50 -3.67 -1.31
N ASN A 174 4.98 -4.86 -1.01
CA ASN A 174 3.55 -5.17 -1.12
C ASN A 174 2.72 -4.27 -0.21
N ILE A 175 3.16 -4.08 1.04
CA ILE A 175 2.54 -3.16 2.01
C ILE A 175 2.51 -1.73 1.48
N ARG A 176 3.62 -1.25 0.91
CA ARG A 176 3.69 0.09 0.33
C ARG A 176 2.73 0.25 -0.85
N VAL A 177 2.68 -0.72 -1.76
CA VAL A 177 1.78 -0.67 -2.93
C VAL A 177 0.30 -0.72 -2.50
N ALA A 178 -0.03 -1.52 -1.47
CA ALA A 178 -1.37 -1.53 -0.89
C ALA A 178 -1.76 -0.16 -0.34
N ASN A 179 -0.88 0.44 0.47
CA ASN A 179 -1.09 1.78 1.04
C ASN A 179 -1.20 2.87 -0.04
N ASP A 180 -0.34 2.84 -1.07
CA ASP A 180 -0.39 3.75 -2.23
C ASP A 180 -1.72 3.60 -3.03
N SER A 181 -2.41 2.47 -2.86
CA SER A 181 -3.73 2.17 -3.46
C SER A 181 -4.91 2.40 -2.51
N GLY A 182 -4.67 2.96 -1.32
CA GLY A 182 -5.69 3.21 -0.30
C GLY A 182 -6.22 1.94 0.40
N VAL A 183 -5.50 0.82 0.28
CA VAL A 183 -5.71 -0.38 1.09
C VAL A 183 -4.80 -0.30 2.32
N VAL A 184 -5.32 -0.61 3.50
CA VAL A 184 -4.51 -0.58 4.72
C VAL A 184 -3.52 -1.74 4.71
N GLY A 185 -2.22 -1.47 4.65
CA GLY A 185 -1.17 -2.48 4.74
C GLY A 185 -0.59 -2.60 6.15
N VAL A 186 -0.59 -3.82 6.71
CA VAL A 186 0.03 -4.16 7.99
C VAL A 186 1.18 -5.13 7.75
N LEU A 187 2.41 -4.65 7.92
CA LEU A 187 3.61 -5.48 7.81
C LEU A 187 3.60 -6.58 8.90
N PHE A 188 3.83 -7.82 8.48
CA PHE A 188 4.10 -8.93 9.38
C PHE A 188 5.59 -9.28 9.28
N ASP A 189 6.42 -8.89 10.24
CA ASP A 189 7.85 -9.20 10.18
C ASP A 189 8.09 -10.61 10.77
N PRO A 190 8.51 -11.60 9.96
CA PRO A 190 8.69 -12.97 10.41
C PRO A 190 9.85 -13.13 11.40
N ASN A 191 10.71 -12.11 11.54
CA ASN A 191 11.86 -12.11 12.45
C ASN A 191 11.53 -11.52 13.83
N GLU A 192 10.34 -10.93 14.01
CA GLU A 192 9.88 -10.48 15.32
C GLU A 192 9.67 -11.70 16.25
N LYS A 193 10.02 -11.54 17.53
CA LYS A 193 10.02 -12.66 18.49
C LYS A 193 8.62 -13.13 18.86
N ASP A 194 7.67 -12.22 18.81
CA ASP A 194 6.27 -12.41 19.12
C ASP A 194 5.43 -11.46 18.25
N GLU A 195 4.13 -11.61 18.34
CA GLU A 195 3.16 -10.87 17.56
C GLU A 195 2.77 -9.54 18.22
N GLU A 196 3.44 -9.12 19.31
CA GLU A 196 3.13 -7.89 20.01
C GLU A 196 3.38 -6.66 19.12
N ALA A 197 4.45 -6.70 18.32
CA ALA A 197 4.75 -5.64 17.37
C ALA A 197 3.73 -5.56 16.23
N PHE A 198 3.20 -6.70 15.78
CA PHE A 198 2.08 -6.76 14.84
C PHE A 198 0.80 -6.15 15.45
N CYS A 199 0.43 -6.54 16.67
CA CYS A 199 -0.72 -5.95 17.39
C CYS A 199 -0.53 -4.44 17.61
N LYS A 200 0.68 -3.97 17.94
CA LYS A 200 1.02 -2.55 18.03
C LYS A 200 0.80 -1.81 16.71
N ARG A 201 1.11 -2.42 15.56
CA ARG A 201 0.85 -1.83 14.23
C ARG A 201 -0.65 -1.71 13.98
N ILE A 202 -1.45 -2.71 14.34
CA ILE A 202 -2.91 -2.64 14.25
C ILE A 202 -3.48 -1.52 15.12
N ARG A 203 -3.05 -1.39 16.39
CA ARG A 203 -3.51 -0.30 17.28
C ARG A 203 -3.21 1.11 16.75
N LYS A 204 -2.10 1.28 16.02
CA LYS A 204 -1.75 2.58 15.43
C LYS A 204 -2.70 3.00 14.30
N LEU A 205 -3.42 2.07 13.69
CA LEU A 205 -4.40 2.38 12.66
C LEU A 205 -5.53 3.26 13.19
N HIS A 206 -5.99 3.05 14.44
CA HIS A 206 -6.99 3.91 15.09
C HIS A 206 -6.51 5.34 15.34
N GLY A 207 -5.22 5.51 15.65
CA GLY A 207 -4.64 6.82 15.95
C GLY A 207 -4.54 7.74 14.74
N SER A 208 -4.46 7.17 13.53
CA SER A 208 -4.26 7.96 12.30
C SER A 208 -5.53 8.67 11.82
N GLU A 209 -6.74 8.20 12.18
CA GLU A 209 -7.98 8.85 11.75
C GLU A 209 -8.30 10.11 12.56
N MET A 210 -7.93 10.18 13.85
CA MET A 210 -8.23 11.38 14.65
C MET A 210 -7.39 12.60 14.26
N ASP A 211 -6.16 12.41 13.78
CA ASP A 211 -5.28 13.52 13.37
C ASP A 211 -5.61 14.08 11.97
N GLN A 212 -6.39 13.38 11.14
CA GLN A 212 -6.83 13.91 9.83
C GLN A 212 -8.11 14.77 9.91
N SER A 213 -8.77 14.84 11.08
CA SER A 213 -9.99 15.64 11.28
C SER A 213 -9.73 17.06 11.83
N MET A 214 -8.49 17.44 12.12
CA MET A 214 -8.16 18.79 12.60
C MET A 214 -7.60 19.71 11.50
N VAL A 215 -8.49 20.60 11.04
CA VAL A 215 -8.22 22.03 10.80
C VAL A 215 -7.54 22.39 9.46
N LEU A 216 -8.36 22.47 8.39
CA LEU A 216 -8.22 23.55 7.40
C LEU A 216 -8.78 24.85 8.03
N ARG A 217 -8.00 25.52 8.89
CA ARG A 217 -8.23 26.94 9.22
C ARG A 217 -7.29 27.78 8.37
N THR A 218 -7.89 28.53 7.47
CA THR A 218 -7.27 29.67 6.80
C THR A 218 -6.69 30.65 7.82
N PRO A 219 -5.52 31.26 7.56
CA PRO A 219 -4.97 32.28 8.45
C PRO A 219 -5.78 33.57 8.31
N SER A 220 -6.73 33.77 9.21
CA SER A 220 -7.38 35.06 9.40
C SER A 220 -6.40 36.08 9.97
N LYS A 221 -6.20 37.16 9.22
CA LYS A 221 -5.44 38.36 9.61
C LYS A 221 -5.92 38.88 10.97
N LYS A 222 -5.10 38.77 12.01
CA LYS A 222 -5.26 39.59 13.21
C LYS A 222 -4.59 40.94 12.98
N ILE A 223 -5.42 41.98 12.90
CA ILE A 223 -5.02 43.38 13.07
C ILE A 223 -4.49 43.51 14.49
N ARG A 224 -3.21 43.86 14.65
CA ARG A 224 -2.61 44.21 15.94
C ARG A 224 -2.42 45.73 15.94
N SER A 225 -3.29 46.41 16.66
CA SER A 225 -3.16 47.82 17.04
C SER A 225 -1.87 48.01 17.84
N GLY A 226 -1.17 49.11 17.53
CA GLY A 226 0.13 49.43 18.12
C GLY A 226 0.05 50.11 19.48
N SER A 227 1.20 50.16 20.16
CA SER A 227 1.74 51.33 20.87
C SER A 227 3.06 50.95 21.55
N GLY A 228 4.04 51.86 21.54
CA GLY A 228 5.03 51.93 22.62
C GLY A 228 6.50 51.69 22.27
N VAL A 229 7.18 52.79 21.94
CA VAL A 229 8.62 52.98 21.73
C VAL A 229 9.44 52.77 23.02
N LYS A 230 10.67 52.21 22.95
CA LYS A 230 11.94 52.86 23.37
C LYS A 230 13.14 51.90 23.33
N MET A 231 14.06 52.19 22.41
CA MET A 231 15.44 51.74 22.41
C MET A 231 16.23 52.53 23.46
N VAL A 232 16.98 51.85 24.32
CA VAL A 232 18.03 52.45 25.15
C VAL A 232 19.34 51.75 24.85
N ALA A 233 20.27 52.52 24.32
CA ALA A 233 21.65 52.17 24.12
C ALA A 233 22.39 52.08 25.46
N LYS A 234 23.36 51.16 25.55
CA LYS A 234 24.47 51.32 26.49
C LYS A 234 25.74 50.77 25.87
N GLU A 235 26.68 51.68 25.68
CA GLU A 235 28.06 51.48 25.25
C GLU A 235 28.84 50.71 26.33
N HIS A 236 29.79 49.88 25.91
CA HIS A 236 31.03 49.67 26.66
C HIS A 236 32.24 49.59 25.70
N LYS A 237 33.35 50.07 26.25
CA LYS A 237 34.53 50.69 25.64
C LYS A 237 35.65 49.66 25.39
N PHE A 238 36.26 49.75 24.21
CA PHE A 238 37.68 49.57 23.83
C PHE A 238 38.53 48.42 24.41
N MET A 239 39.18 47.66 23.50
CA MET A 239 40.65 47.63 23.32
C MET A 239 40.98 47.11 21.91
N ALA A 240 42.02 47.68 21.30
CA ALA A 240 42.39 47.60 19.90
C ALA A 240 43.43 46.52 19.59
N THR A 241 43.51 46.07 18.32
CA THR A 241 44.78 45.97 17.55
C THR A 241 44.53 45.73 16.05
N GLY A 242 45.08 46.63 15.22
CA GLY A 242 45.58 46.45 13.83
C GLY A 242 44.62 45.95 12.72
N GLY A 243 44.57 46.51 11.53
CA GLY A 243 45.36 47.55 10.88
C GLY A 243 44.98 47.65 9.40
N GLY A 244 45.18 48.82 8.80
CA GLY A 244 45.15 49.11 7.35
C GLY A 244 43.75 49.11 6.71
N GLY A 245 43.29 50.11 5.97
CA GLY A 245 43.90 51.30 5.40
C GLY A 245 42.96 51.86 4.33
N ALA A 246 43.10 53.16 4.06
CA ALA A 246 42.57 53.91 2.91
C ALA A 246 41.04 54.19 2.88
N ARG A 247 40.61 55.45 3.15
CA ARG A 247 40.47 56.60 2.20
C ARG A 247 39.31 56.35 1.22
N ARG A 248 38.32 57.23 1.00
CA ARG A 248 38.23 58.70 1.05
C ARG A 248 36.76 59.16 0.91
N ARG A 249 36.43 60.23 1.64
CA ARG A 249 35.64 61.46 1.29
C ARG A 249 34.25 61.30 0.65
N LEU A 250 33.14 61.75 1.25
CA LEU A 250 32.69 63.10 1.69
C LEU A 250 32.58 64.18 0.59
N GLY A 251 31.38 64.77 0.54
CA GLY A 251 30.90 65.96 -0.18
C GLY A 251 29.40 65.75 -0.45
N THR A 252 28.39 66.29 0.25
CA THR A 252 28.12 67.68 0.73
C THR A 252 28.33 68.70 -0.39
N ALA A 253 27.38 69.54 -0.81
CA ALA A 253 26.25 70.17 -0.12
C ALA A 253 25.19 70.73 -1.15
N PRO A 254 24.41 71.82 -0.91
CA PRO A 254 22.95 71.80 -0.86
C PRO A 254 22.26 72.86 -1.78
N ASN A 255 20.98 73.18 -1.49
CA ASN A 255 20.10 74.24 -2.04
C ASN A 255 19.29 73.84 -3.28
N SER A 256 18.06 74.28 -3.54
CA SER A 256 16.99 75.00 -2.82
C SER A 256 15.83 75.17 -3.82
N GLY A 257 14.58 74.97 -3.40
CA GLY A 257 13.44 75.78 -3.86
C GLY A 257 12.59 75.37 -5.09
N ALA A 258 11.27 75.38 -4.84
CA ALA A 258 10.15 75.65 -5.76
C ALA A 258 9.42 74.49 -6.49
N ARG A 259 8.09 74.61 -6.42
CA ARG A 259 7.01 73.68 -6.78
C ARG A 259 6.70 73.72 -8.28
N THR A 260 6.32 72.58 -8.88
CA THR A 260 5.14 72.43 -9.77
C THR A 260 4.82 70.95 -10.08
N SER A 261 3.51 70.68 -10.18
CA SER A 261 2.81 69.75 -11.08
C SER A 261 3.12 68.24 -11.09
N THR A 262 2.14 67.47 -10.61
CA THR A 262 1.58 66.23 -11.19
C THR A 262 2.49 65.29 -11.99
N PHE A 263 2.77 64.10 -11.44
CA PHE A 263 2.43 62.80 -12.06
C PHE A 263 2.68 61.69 -11.01
N ASN A 264 1.62 61.01 -10.58
CA ASN A 264 1.72 59.84 -9.70
C ASN A 264 2.23 58.64 -10.52
N MET A 265 3.51 58.30 -10.38
CA MET A 265 4.03 56.99 -10.80
C MET A 265 4.04 56.07 -9.58
N CYS A 266 3.05 55.18 -9.54
CA CYS A 266 2.97 54.08 -8.60
C CYS A 266 4.18 53.16 -8.81
N THR A 267 5.19 53.25 -7.94
CA THR A 267 6.25 52.25 -7.89
C THR A 267 5.65 50.97 -7.31
N PRO A 268 5.69 49.82 -8.01
CA PRO A 268 5.27 48.56 -7.40
C PRO A 268 6.21 48.24 -6.22
N SER A 269 5.61 48.02 -5.06
CA SER A 269 6.30 47.60 -3.84
C SER A 269 7.16 46.35 -4.06
N PRO A 270 8.21 46.15 -3.24
CA PRO A 270 9.16 45.07 -3.41
C PRO A 270 8.46 43.72 -3.37
N VAL A 271 8.69 42.91 -4.40
CA VAL A 271 8.27 41.50 -4.44
C VAL A 271 8.91 40.79 -3.26
N MET A 272 8.10 40.45 -2.25
CA MET A 272 8.48 39.48 -1.23
C MET A 272 8.75 38.16 -1.97
N LYS A 273 10.01 37.73 -2.01
CA LYS A 273 10.36 36.37 -2.43
C LYS A 273 9.77 35.40 -1.41
N LEU A 274 8.55 34.92 -1.68
CA LEU A 274 8.03 33.71 -1.07
C LEU A 274 8.97 32.57 -1.47
N LYS A 275 9.78 32.13 -0.52
CA LYS A 275 10.59 30.92 -0.64
C LYS A 275 9.65 29.74 -0.48
N CYS A 276 8.93 29.42 -1.56
CA CYS A 276 8.12 28.21 -1.64
C CYS A 276 9.09 27.04 -1.85
N SER A 277 9.48 26.36 -0.76
CA SER A 277 10.09 25.03 -0.86
C SER A 277 8.97 24.01 -1.07
N VAL A 278 8.41 23.98 -2.28
CA VAL A 278 7.77 22.76 -2.74
C VAL A 278 8.91 21.87 -3.21
N ASP A 279 9.14 20.75 -2.54
CA ASP A 279 10.02 19.69 -3.05
C ASP A 279 9.33 19.00 -4.22
N MET A 280 9.12 19.75 -5.31
CA MET A 280 8.85 19.17 -6.61
C MET A 280 10.19 18.67 -7.09
N GLY A 281 10.43 17.37 -6.89
CA GLY A 281 11.66 16.68 -7.25
C GLY A 281 12.25 17.21 -8.55
N LYS A 282 13.55 17.52 -8.51
CA LYS A 282 14.28 18.22 -9.57
C LYS A 282 13.88 17.71 -10.97
N PRO A 283 13.57 18.61 -11.93
CA PRO A 283 13.31 18.22 -13.31
C PRO A 283 14.45 17.34 -13.82
N ARG A 284 14.14 16.09 -14.20
CA ARG A 284 15.14 15.14 -14.69
C ARG A 284 15.85 15.73 -15.91
N SER A 285 17.18 15.61 -15.93
CA SER A 285 17.96 16.10 -17.05
C SER A 285 17.56 15.37 -18.35
N LYS A 286 17.51 16.10 -19.47
CA LYS A 286 17.21 15.52 -20.80
C LYS A 286 18.12 14.34 -21.16
N ARG A 287 19.29 14.23 -20.52
CA ARG A 287 20.23 13.11 -20.67
C ARG A 287 19.69 11.83 -20.03
N ALA A 288 19.13 11.90 -18.82
CA ALA A 288 18.54 10.74 -18.14
C ALA A 288 17.31 10.20 -18.89
N SER A 289 16.51 11.08 -19.49
CA SER A 289 15.35 10.68 -20.31
C SER A 289 15.76 9.98 -21.62
N ARG A 290 16.90 10.34 -22.22
CA ARG A 290 17.41 9.65 -23.42
C ARG A 290 17.95 8.26 -23.11
N ILE A 291 18.62 8.09 -21.97
CA ILE A 291 19.15 6.79 -21.54
C ILE A 291 18.01 5.77 -21.34
N LEU A 292 16.91 6.17 -20.69
CA LEU A 292 15.74 5.31 -20.51
C LEU A 292 15.05 4.94 -21.83
N ARG A 293 14.97 5.86 -22.79
CA ARG A 293 14.39 5.57 -24.12
C ARG A 293 15.25 4.60 -24.93
N ASN A 294 16.57 4.73 -24.84
CA ASN A 294 17.48 3.82 -25.52
C ASN A 294 17.42 2.42 -24.89
N TYR A 295 17.37 2.32 -23.56
CA TYR A 295 17.24 1.04 -22.86
C TYR A 295 15.93 0.32 -23.20
N SER A 296 14.82 1.06 -23.28
CA SER A 296 13.52 0.49 -23.69
C SER A 296 13.54 -0.04 -25.13
N ARG A 297 14.23 0.67 -26.04
CA ARG A 297 14.33 0.28 -27.46
C ARG A 297 15.26 -0.91 -27.66
N GLU A 298 16.35 -1.00 -26.88
CA GLU A 298 17.24 -2.17 -26.88
C GLU A 298 16.55 -3.41 -26.29
N MET A 299 15.71 -3.24 -25.26
CA MET A 299 14.91 -4.33 -24.70
C MET A 299 13.86 -4.85 -25.69
N GLU A 300 13.16 -3.98 -26.42
CA GLU A 300 12.22 -4.42 -27.48
C GLU A 300 12.95 -5.12 -28.64
N ALA A 301 14.14 -4.65 -29.02
CA ALA A 301 14.93 -5.27 -30.08
C ALA A 301 15.55 -6.63 -29.67
N ALA A 302 15.67 -6.90 -28.37
CA ALA A 302 16.18 -8.16 -27.84
C ALA A 302 15.10 -9.27 -27.70
N LEU A 303 13.84 -8.97 -28.03
CA LEU A 303 12.78 -9.98 -28.06
C LEU A 303 12.86 -10.78 -29.37
N PRO A 304 12.90 -12.13 -29.33
CA PRO A 304 12.94 -12.93 -30.54
C PRO A 304 11.64 -12.75 -31.34
N VAL A 305 11.79 -12.44 -32.63
CA VAL A 305 10.69 -12.41 -33.60
C VAL A 305 10.15 -13.83 -33.74
N VAL A 306 8.96 -14.08 -33.19
CA VAL A 306 8.25 -15.35 -33.39
C VAL A 306 7.72 -15.37 -34.82
N SER A 307 8.32 -16.20 -35.67
CA SER A 307 7.80 -16.46 -37.03
C SER A 307 6.44 -17.14 -36.94
N GLU A 308 5.41 -16.50 -37.48
CA GLU A 308 4.09 -17.09 -37.75
C GLU A 308 4.20 -18.12 -38.88
N SER A 309 4.71 -19.30 -38.57
CA SER A 309 4.62 -20.46 -39.46
C SER A 309 4.74 -21.76 -38.66
N SER A 310 3.74 -22.03 -37.82
CA SER A 310 3.52 -23.37 -37.29
C SER A 310 2.04 -23.73 -37.44
N ALA A 311 1.71 -24.33 -38.57
CA ALA A 311 0.44 -25.02 -38.78
C ALA A 311 0.37 -26.24 -37.86
N PHE A 312 -0.34 -26.11 -36.73
CA PHE A 312 -0.78 -27.26 -35.96
C PHE A 312 -2.08 -27.80 -36.57
N CYS A 313 -2.05 -29.05 -37.03
CA CYS A 313 -3.23 -29.78 -37.47
C CYS A 313 -4.20 -29.94 -36.29
N VAL A 314 -5.39 -29.36 -36.44
CA VAL A 314 -6.53 -29.59 -35.56
C VAL A 314 -7.05 -31.00 -35.84
N ALA A 315 -6.89 -31.91 -34.88
CA ALA A 315 -7.50 -33.23 -34.94
C ALA A 315 -9.02 -33.10 -34.69
N HIS A 316 -9.81 -33.53 -35.68
CA HIS A 316 -11.27 -33.53 -35.63
C HIS A 316 -11.74 -34.68 -34.72
N VAL A 317 -12.36 -34.36 -33.58
CA VAL A 317 -13.01 -35.35 -32.70
C VAL A 317 -14.43 -35.59 -33.20
N PRO A 318 -14.84 -36.83 -33.54
CA PRO A 318 -16.22 -37.13 -33.92
C PRO A 318 -17.13 -37.16 -32.69
N THR A 319 -18.20 -36.38 -32.71
CA THR A 319 -19.29 -36.45 -31.74
C THR A 319 -20.38 -37.39 -32.24
N THR A 320 -20.40 -38.64 -31.75
CA THR A 320 -21.58 -39.50 -31.81
C THR A 320 -21.97 -39.96 -30.40
N PRO A 321 -23.25 -39.84 -30.01
CA PRO A 321 -23.71 -40.21 -28.68
C PRO A 321 -23.93 -41.73 -28.56
N THR A 322 -23.21 -42.35 -27.63
CA THR A 322 -23.38 -43.75 -27.23
C THR A 322 -24.62 -43.90 -26.35
N LYS A 323 -25.60 -44.69 -26.81
CA LYS A 323 -26.73 -45.17 -26.01
C LYS A 323 -26.24 -46.04 -24.83
N PRO A 324 -26.83 -45.94 -23.63
CA PRO A 324 -26.58 -46.90 -22.56
C PRO A 324 -27.31 -48.22 -22.82
N ALA A 325 -26.60 -49.32 -22.67
CA ALA A 325 -27.14 -50.68 -22.70
C ALA A 325 -27.86 -51.01 -21.38
N ALA A 326 -29.09 -51.48 -21.49
CA ALA A 326 -29.86 -52.04 -20.39
C ALA A 326 -29.19 -53.33 -19.89
N SER A 327 -28.92 -53.40 -18.58
CA SER A 327 -28.51 -54.63 -17.91
C SER A 327 -29.71 -55.23 -17.21
N LEU A 328 -29.96 -56.49 -17.55
CA LEU A 328 -31.00 -57.36 -17.03
C LEU A 328 -30.87 -57.57 -15.51
N LEU A 329 -31.98 -57.41 -14.81
CA LEU A 329 -32.25 -58.02 -13.51
C LEU A 329 -32.68 -59.48 -13.75
N GLY A 330 -31.99 -60.41 -13.11
CA GLY A 330 -32.37 -61.81 -13.04
C GLY A 330 -31.98 -62.39 -11.67
N MET A 331 -33.02 -62.74 -10.91
CA MET A 331 -33.06 -63.52 -9.65
C MET A 331 -32.55 -62.84 -8.37
#